data_AF-A0A662IMV2-F1
#
_entry.id   AF-A0A662IMV2-F1
#
_cell.length_a   1.000
_cell.length_b   1.000
_cell.length_c   1.000
_cell.angle_alpha   90.00
_cell.angle_beta   90.00
_cell.angle_gamma   90.00
#
_symmetry.space_group_name_H-M   'P 1'
#
loop_
_entity.id
_entity.type
_entity.pdbx_description
1 polymer ?
#
loop_
_entity_poly.entity_id
_entity_poly.type
_entity_poly.pdbx_seq_one_letter_code
_entity_poly.pdbx_strand_id
1 'polypeptide(L)'
;NPHYLWLYPPNAKTLATIIAEAMSSLDPDNSNYYAARAEAFAHKINDLDAWLKAVMKDIGNANVVLAGDHFEPLAEWMGLNISYIIIKGHGGLPGPQRIKDAIIAAKSSRLIIASATQSEGYEGLYAQQVSAESRVPVAYVYGIPISMSDSYIDFIKYDVMIIASHLRHNSPISSSTSTSSGDVYMALTILFASIAVFEGIIISRLKSK
;
A
#
# COMPACT_ATOMS: atom_id res chain seq x y z
N ASN A 1 -12.23 -1.65 17.72
CA ASN A 1 -12.21 -1.62 16.24
C ASN A 1 -12.32 -3.06 15.73
N PRO A 2 -13.47 -3.50 15.19
CA PRO A 2 -13.67 -4.91 14.79
C PRO A 2 -12.77 -5.34 13.62
N HIS A 3 -12.23 -4.38 12.86
CA HIS A 3 -11.41 -4.63 11.69
C HIS A 3 -10.07 -5.32 12.02
N TYR A 4 -9.63 -5.30 13.29
CA TYR A 4 -8.49 -6.10 13.76
C TYR A 4 -8.69 -7.60 13.58
N LEU A 5 -9.91 -8.09 13.37
CA LEU A 5 -10.16 -9.51 13.15
C LEU A 5 -9.63 -10.00 11.78
N TRP A 6 -9.61 -9.14 10.76
CA TRP A 6 -9.19 -9.53 9.41
C TRP A 6 -8.16 -8.59 8.75
N LEU A 7 -8.11 -7.31 9.09
CA LEU A 7 -7.08 -6.39 8.56
C LEU A 7 -5.76 -6.45 9.34
N TYR A 8 -5.68 -7.25 10.41
CA TYR A 8 -4.45 -7.56 11.14
C TYR A 8 -4.09 -9.04 10.94
N PRO A 9 -3.19 -9.40 10.01
CA PRO A 9 -2.86 -10.80 9.70
C PRO A 9 -2.51 -11.70 10.88
N PRO A 10 -1.79 -11.24 11.93
CA PRO A 10 -1.55 -12.07 13.11
C PRO A 10 -2.85 -12.49 13.83
N ASN A 11 -3.88 -11.65 13.84
CA ASN A 11 -5.18 -12.01 14.41
C ASN A 11 -5.96 -12.95 13.49
N ALA A 12 -5.87 -12.79 12.17
CA ALA A 12 -6.47 -13.74 11.23
C ALA A 12 -5.90 -15.16 11.42
N LYS A 13 -4.59 -15.28 11.69
CA LYS A 13 -3.94 -16.55 12.06
C LYS A 13 -4.54 -17.16 13.34
N THR A 14 -4.70 -16.37 14.39
CA THR A 14 -5.34 -16.82 15.64
C THR A 14 -6.79 -17.25 15.41
N LEU A 15 -7.54 -16.46 14.64
CA LEU A 15 -8.93 -16.74 14.31
C LEU A 15 -9.08 -18.06 13.54
N ALA A 16 -8.17 -18.35 12.59
CA ALA A 16 -8.18 -19.62 11.87
C ALA A 16 -8.00 -20.83 12.80
N THR A 17 -7.20 -20.70 13.86
CA THR A 17 -7.01 -21.74 14.87
C THR A 17 -8.28 -21.95 15.68
N ILE A 18 -8.90 -20.86 16.17
CA ILE A 18 -10.17 -20.91 16.91
C ILE A 18 -11.28 -21.52 16.05
N ILE A 19 -11.35 -21.17 14.77
CA ILE A 19 -12.32 -21.74 13.83
C ILE A 19 -12.08 -23.25 13.69
N ALA A 20 -10.83 -23.70 13.55
CA ALA A 20 -10.53 -25.12 13.44
C ALA A 20 -10.89 -25.90 14.71
N GLU A 21 -10.67 -25.34 15.89
CA GLU A 21 -11.07 -25.94 17.17
C GLU A 21 -12.59 -26.05 17.30
N ALA A 22 -13.32 -24.99 16.92
CA ALA A 22 -14.78 -24.99 16.93
C ALA A 22 -15.34 -26.02 15.94
N MET A 23 -14.80 -26.08 14.73
CA MET A 23 -15.19 -27.07 13.72
C MET A 23 -14.88 -28.49 14.17
N SER A 24 -13.73 -28.72 14.81
CA SER A 24 -13.36 -30.03 15.36
C SER A 24 -14.28 -30.46 16.50
N SER A 25 -14.82 -29.52 17.28
CA SER A 25 -15.78 -29.80 18.34
C SER A 25 -17.16 -30.19 17.78
N LEU A 26 -17.55 -29.59 16.65
CA LEU A 26 -18.81 -29.88 15.96
C LEU A 26 -18.75 -31.15 15.10
N ASP A 27 -17.57 -31.47 14.58
CA ASP A 27 -17.31 -32.58 13.66
C ASP A 27 -15.97 -33.28 14.01
N PRO A 28 -15.97 -34.13 15.06
CA PRO A 28 -14.75 -34.75 15.59
C PRO A 28 -14.04 -35.67 14.59
N ASP A 29 -14.79 -36.33 13.70
CA ASP A 29 -14.26 -37.25 12.70
C ASP A 29 -13.33 -36.55 11.69
N ASN A 30 -13.55 -35.25 11.44
CA ASN A 30 -12.72 -34.41 10.56
C ASN A 30 -11.78 -33.46 11.31
N SER A 31 -11.59 -33.63 12.62
CA SER A 31 -10.72 -32.76 13.44
C SER A 31 -9.30 -32.58 12.87
N ASN A 32 -8.66 -33.67 12.43
CA ASN A 32 -7.34 -33.64 11.80
C ASN A 32 -7.32 -32.79 10.51
N TYR A 33 -8.41 -32.81 9.74
CA TYR A 33 -8.52 -31.99 8.52
C TYR A 33 -8.55 -30.50 8.89
N TYR A 34 -9.38 -30.09 9.85
CA TYR A 34 -9.44 -28.69 10.27
C TYR A 34 -8.12 -28.19 10.84
N ALA A 35 -7.47 -28.99 11.70
CA ALA A 35 -6.17 -28.67 12.28
C ALA A 35 -5.10 -28.45 11.20
N ALA A 36 -4.97 -29.38 10.24
CA ALA A 36 -4.01 -29.27 9.15
C ALA A 36 -4.26 -28.04 8.26
N ARG A 37 -5.53 -27.65 8.06
CA ARG A 37 -5.88 -26.45 7.29
C ARG A 37 -5.54 -25.15 8.03
N ALA A 38 -5.75 -25.10 9.35
CA ALA A 38 -5.33 -23.96 10.16
C ALA A 38 -3.80 -23.82 10.20
N GLU A 39 -3.07 -24.92 10.34
CA GLU A 39 -1.60 -24.93 10.28
C GLU A 39 -1.09 -24.44 8.92
N ALA A 40 -1.63 -24.95 7.82
CA ALA A 40 -1.28 -24.50 6.48
C ALA A 40 -1.57 -23.00 6.27
N PHE A 41 -2.66 -22.48 6.83
CA PHE A 41 -2.95 -21.05 6.80
C PHE A 41 -1.97 -20.24 7.65
N ALA A 42 -1.62 -20.72 8.84
CA ALA A 42 -0.62 -20.09 9.71
C ALA A 42 0.75 -19.96 9.02
N HIS A 43 1.17 -20.96 8.26
CA HIS A 43 2.38 -20.87 7.43
C HIS A 43 2.29 -19.76 6.39
N LYS A 44 1.16 -19.65 5.67
CA LYS A 44 0.95 -18.56 4.70
C LYS A 44 1.02 -17.17 5.33
N ILE A 45 0.54 -17.02 6.57
CA ILE A 45 0.64 -15.76 7.31
C ILE A 45 2.09 -15.46 7.72
N ASN A 46 2.85 -16.47 8.15
CA ASN A 46 4.28 -16.28 8.45
C ASN A 46 5.06 -15.86 7.19
N ASP A 47 4.76 -16.46 6.04
CA ASP A 47 5.34 -16.08 4.75
C ASP A 47 4.93 -14.66 4.34
N LEU A 48 3.69 -14.28 4.63
CA LEU A 48 3.17 -12.93 4.40
C LEU A 48 3.89 -11.89 5.28
N ASP A 49 4.18 -12.20 6.55
CA ASP A 49 4.99 -11.35 7.44
C ASP A 49 6.42 -11.17 6.92
N ALA A 50 7.05 -12.25 6.46
CA ALA A 50 8.39 -12.19 5.87
C ALA A 50 8.41 -11.35 4.59
N TRP A 51 7.39 -11.53 3.74
CA TRP A 51 7.19 -10.74 2.53
C TRP A 51 6.98 -9.25 2.85
N LEU A 52 6.13 -8.92 3.85
CA LEU A 52 5.89 -7.54 4.27
C LEU A 52 7.19 -6.86 4.71
N LYS A 53 8.01 -7.54 5.53
CA LYS A 53 9.31 -7.02 5.98
C LYS A 53 10.22 -6.68 4.79
N ALA A 54 10.21 -7.51 3.75
CA ALA A 54 10.97 -7.24 2.53
C ALA A 54 10.42 -6.02 1.75
N VAL A 55 9.09 -5.90 1.62
CA VAL A 55 8.45 -4.77 0.94
C VAL A 55 8.70 -3.44 1.64
N MET A 56 8.63 -3.44 2.98
CA MET A 56 8.73 -2.24 3.81
C MET A 56 10.16 -1.82 4.17
N LYS A 57 11.16 -2.67 3.88
CA LYS A 57 12.58 -2.45 4.24
C LYS A 57 13.09 -1.04 3.92
N ASP A 58 12.80 -0.54 2.72
CA ASP A 58 13.30 0.76 2.26
C ASP A 58 12.32 1.93 2.51
N ILE A 59 11.12 1.63 3.02
CA ILE A 59 10.08 2.63 3.32
C ILE A 59 10.24 3.17 4.75
N GLY A 60 10.59 2.29 5.69
CA GLY A 60 10.70 2.59 7.13
C GLY A 60 9.36 2.96 7.77
N ASN A 61 9.43 3.58 8.95
CA ASN A 61 8.26 3.96 9.75
C ASN A 61 7.67 5.28 9.22
N ALA A 62 6.99 5.23 8.08
CA ALA A 62 6.36 6.40 7.48
C ALA A 62 5.14 6.88 8.28
N ASN A 63 5.02 8.20 8.44
CA ASN A 63 3.83 8.83 8.99
C ASN A 63 2.70 8.84 7.96
N VAL A 64 1.51 8.39 8.37
CA VAL A 64 0.30 8.37 7.55
C VAL A 64 -0.88 8.97 8.31
N VAL A 65 -1.84 9.51 7.57
CA VAL A 65 -3.18 9.87 8.08
C VAL A 65 -4.17 8.84 7.58
N LEU A 66 -5.11 8.42 8.42
CA LEU A 66 -6.21 7.56 8.01
C LEU A 66 -7.48 8.37 7.84
N ALA A 67 -8.20 8.19 6.75
CA ALA A 67 -9.51 8.80 6.57
C ALA A 67 -10.56 8.16 7.49
N GLY A 68 -10.53 6.83 7.64
CA GLY A 68 -11.30 6.08 8.64
C GLY A 68 -10.42 5.21 9.53
N ASP A 69 -10.84 4.97 10.78
CA ASP A 69 -10.11 4.14 11.75
C ASP A 69 -10.05 2.64 11.38
N HIS A 70 -10.88 2.16 10.46
CA HIS A 70 -10.91 0.75 10.08
C HIS A 70 -9.61 0.25 9.44
N PHE A 71 -8.75 1.11 8.89
CA PHE A 71 -7.42 0.74 8.38
C PHE A 71 -6.29 0.82 9.43
N GLU A 72 -6.59 1.23 10.66
CA GLU A 72 -5.63 1.20 11.78
C GLU A 72 -4.92 -0.16 11.93
N PRO A 73 -5.62 -1.33 11.88
CA PRO A 73 -4.95 -2.62 12.01
C PRO A 73 -3.95 -2.89 10.88
N LEU A 74 -4.32 -2.57 9.62
CA LEU A 74 -3.43 -2.79 8.48
C LEU A 74 -2.20 -1.90 8.58
N ALA A 75 -2.38 -0.61 8.89
CA ALA A 75 -1.30 0.35 9.03
C ALA A 75 -0.33 -0.03 10.17
N GLU A 76 -0.85 -0.48 11.31
CA GLU A 76 -0.03 -0.99 12.42
C GLU A 76 0.76 -2.23 12.04
N TRP A 77 0.12 -3.21 11.39
CA TRP A 77 0.80 -4.42 10.94
C TRP A 77 1.94 -4.10 9.96
N MET A 78 1.73 -3.11 9.07
CA MET A 78 2.76 -2.59 8.16
C MET A 78 3.88 -1.80 8.85
N GLY A 79 3.77 -1.49 10.15
CA GLY A 79 4.75 -0.69 10.89
C GLY A 79 4.69 0.82 10.58
N LEU A 80 3.54 1.32 10.11
CA LEU A 80 3.32 2.72 9.81
C LEU A 80 2.92 3.51 11.07
N ASN A 81 3.30 4.78 11.12
CA ASN A 81 2.94 5.67 12.22
C ASN A 81 1.66 6.43 11.86
N ILE A 82 0.57 6.15 12.57
CA ILE A 82 -0.71 6.83 12.35
C ILE A 82 -0.68 8.19 13.06
N SER A 83 -0.52 9.27 12.29
CA SER A 83 -0.39 10.63 12.82
C SER A 83 -1.75 11.25 13.14
N TYR A 84 -2.81 10.86 12.42
CA TYR A 84 -4.17 11.30 12.67
C TYR A 84 -5.19 10.36 12.03
N ILE A 85 -6.42 10.38 12.55
CA ILE A 85 -7.57 9.69 11.97
C ILE A 85 -8.71 10.70 11.81
N ILE A 86 -9.17 10.91 10.58
CA ILE A 86 -10.18 11.91 10.24
C ILE A 86 -11.54 11.50 10.80
N ILE A 87 -12.01 10.28 10.53
CA ILE A 87 -13.30 9.76 10.97
C ILE A 87 -13.04 8.60 11.94
N LYS A 88 -13.53 8.72 13.19
CA LYS A 88 -13.36 7.70 14.24
C LYS A 88 -14.70 7.02 14.56
N GLY A 89 -14.70 5.70 14.61
CA GLY A 89 -15.83 4.85 14.93
C GLY A 89 -17.03 5.07 14.00
N HIS A 90 -18.23 4.79 14.52
CA HIS A 90 -19.50 5.20 13.90
C HIS A 90 -19.79 6.71 14.04
N GLY A 91 -18.76 7.51 14.38
CA GLY A 91 -18.89 8.93 14.62
C GLY A 91 -19.43 9.62 13.37
N GLY A 92 -20.43 10.49 13.57
CA GLY A 92 -20.95 11.34 12.51
C GLY A 92 -19.87 12.26 11.92
N LEU A 93 -20.29 13.12 10.99
CA LEU A 93 -19.38 13.94 10.21
C LEU A 93 -18.37 14.73 11.07
N PRO A 94 -17.08 14.74 10.68
CA PRO A 94 -16.05 15.47 11.40
C PRO A 94 -16.37 16.98 11.40
N GLY A 95 -16.30 17.60 12.59
CA GLY A 95 -16.43 19.05 12.71
C GLY A 95 -15.21 19.81 12.17
N PRO A 96 -15.30 21.15 11.97
CA PRO A 96 -14.24 21.95 11.35
C PRO A 96 -12.88 21.85 12.05
N GLN A 97 -12.85 21.81 13.38
CA GLN A 97 -11.60 21.69 14.14
C GLN A 97 -10.88 20.36 13.84
N ARG A 98 -11.63 19.27 13.70
CA ARG A 98 -11.09 17.95 13.38
C ARG A 98 -10.45 17.92 11.99
N ILE A 99 -11.05 18.59 11.02
CA ILE A 99 -10.47 18.75 9.68
C ILE A 99 -9.19 19.60 9.74
N LYS A 100 -9.20 20.70 10.49
CA LYS A 100 -8.00 21.54 10.69
C LYS A 100 -6.85 20.74 11.31
N ASP A 101 -7.11 19.95 12.34
CA ASP A 101 -6.10 19.11 12.99
C ASP A 101 -5.58 18.02 12.05
N ALA A 102 -6.46 17.42 11.25
CA ALA A 102 -6.08 16.45 10.22
C ALA A 102 -5.15 17.06 9.17
N ILE A 103 -5.42 18.29 8.72
CA ILE A 103 -4.55 19.02 7.77
C ILE A 103 -3.18 19.30 8.38
N ILE A 104 -3.13 19.70 9.66
CA ILE A 104 -1.87 19.94 10.37
C ILE A 104 -1.05 18.64 10.44
N ALA A 105 -1.66 17.53 10.84
CA ALA A 105 -0.99 16.24 10.91
C ALA A 105 -0.58 15.69 9.53
N ALA A 106 -1.40 15.92 8.51
CA ALA A 106 -1.10 15.51 7.14
C ALA A 106 0.17 16.18 6.62
N LYS A 107 0.43 17.46 6.94
CA LYS A 107 1.65 18.17 6.48
C LYS A 107 2.97 17.52 6.92
N SER A 108 2.98 16.70 7.98
CA SER A 108 4.13 15.91 8.42
C SER A 108 4.00 14.41 8.10
N SER A 109 3.04 14.05 7.25
CA SER A 109 2.75 12.70 6.80
C SER A 109 3.05 12.54 5.31
N ARG A 110 3.28 11.30 4.86
CA ARG A 110 3.60 10.99 3.46
C ARG A 110 2.39 10.52 2.65
N LEU A 111 1.33 10.10 3.33
CA LEU A 111 0.16 9.49 2.69
C LEU A 111 -1.09 9.68 3.54
N ILE A 112 -2.22 9.86 2.87
CA ILE A 112 -3.55 9.69 3.43
C ILE A 112 -4.09 8.34 2.91
N ILE A 113 -4.56 7.46 3.79
CA ILE A 113 -5.13 6.17 3.42
C ILE A 113 -6.65 6.26 3.59
N ALA A 114 -7.40 5.90 2.55
CA ALA A 114 -8.86 5.96 2.53
C ALA A 114 -9.47 4.71 1.88
N SER A 115 -10.73 4.43 2.20
CA SER A 115 -11.47 3.32 1.61
C SER A 115 -11.83 3.59 0.14
N ALA A 116 -11.43 2.67 -0.74
CA ALA A 116 -11.80 2.68 -2.15
C ALA A 116 -13.33 2.57 -2.32
N THR A 117 -14.02 1.81 -1.47
CA THR A 117 -15.48 1.63 -1.52
C THR A 117 -16.26 2.82 -0.93
N GLN A 118 -15.56 3.77 -0.32
CA GLN A 118 -16.11 5.04 0.17
C GLN A 118 -15.43 6.25 -0.50
N SER A 119 -14.81 6.05 -1.66
CA SER A 119 -14.13 7.11 -2.42
C SER A 119 -15.07 8.26 -2.83
N GLU A 120 -16.34 7.95 -3.10
CA GLU A 120 -17.40 8.92 -3.39
C GLU A 120 -18.24 9.29 -2.14
N GLY A 121 -17.96 8.64 -1.01
CA GLY A 121 -18.63 8.89 0.27
C GLY A 121 -17.96 9.98 1.10
N TYR A 122 -18.40 10.12 2.36
CA TYR A 122 -17.83 11.10 3.28
C TYR A 122 -16.33 10.88 3.52
N GLU A 123 -15.90 9.63 3.65
CA GLU A 123 -14.50 9.31 3.85
C GLU A 123 -13.63 9.80 2.69
N GLY A 124 -14.02 9.50 1.45
CA GLY A 124 -13.33 9.99 0.27
C GLY A 124 -13.35 11.52 0.16
N LEU A 125 -14.49 12.15 0.45
CA LEU A 125 -14.61 13.61 0.45
C LEU A 125 -13.64 14.29 1.42
N TYR A 126 -13.57 13.83 2.67
CA TYR A 126 -12.66 14.43 3.65
C TYR A 126 -11.20 14.06 3.39
N ALA A 127 -10.90 12.86 2.88
CA ALA A 127 -9.56 12.51 2.44
C ALA A 127 -9.06 13.46 1.34
N GLN A 128 -9.91 13.74 0.34
CA GLN A 128 -9.60 14.68 -0.74
C GLN A 128 -9.47 16.12 -0.26
N GLN A 129 -10.33 16.56 0.67
CA GLN A 129 -10.19 17.88 1.28
C GLN A 129 -8.84 18.03 1.99
N VAL A 130 -8.49 17.09 2.87
CA VAL A 130 -7.23 17.13 3.60
C VAL A 130 -6.04 17.04 2.64
N SER A 131 -6.13 16.22 1.60
CA SER A 131 -5.13 16.13 0.53
C SER A 131 -4.92 17.46 -0.19
N ALA A 132 -5.99 18.11 -0.64
CA ALA A 132 -5.93 19.39 -1.36
C ALA A 132 -5.24 20.49 -0.53
N GLU A 133 -5.52 20.55 0.77
CA GLU A 133 -4.99 21.58 1.67
C GLU A 133 -3.57 21.26 2.21
N SER A 134 -3.20 19.98 2.31
CA SER A 134 -1.88 19.54 2.80
C SER A 134 -0.88 19.21 1.70
N ARG A 135 -1.35 19.02 0.46
CA ARG A 135 -0.60 18.47 -0.70
C ARG A 135 -0.06 17.05 -0.48
N VAL A 136 -0.68 16.28 0.42
CA VAL A 136 -0.34 14.88 0.64
C VAL A 136 -1.30 14.00 -0.15
N PRO A 137 -0.80 13.03 -0.95
CA PRO A 137 -1.65 12.21 -1.79
C PRO A 137 -2.53 11.25 -0.99
N VAL A 138 -3.61 10.80 -1.63
CA VAL A 138 -4.53 9.80 -1.09
C VAL A 138 -4.29 8.46 -1.77
N ALA A 139 -4.07 7.40 -1.00
CA ALA A 139 -4.16 6.02 -1.47
C ALA A 139 -5.53 5.44 -1.11
N TYR A 140 -6.19 4.86 -2.11
CA TYR A 140 -7.45 4.14 -1.92
C TYR A 140 -7.19 2.64 -1.83
N VAL A 141 -7.57 2.04 -0.71
CA VAL A 141 -7.38 0.61 -0.39
C VAL A 141 -8.71 -0.03 0.02
N TYR A 142 -8.77 -1.35 0.08
CA TYR A 142 -10.02 -2.08 0.28
C TYR A 142 -10.13 -2.63 1.70
N GLY A 143 -11.27 -2.40 2.36
CA GLY A 143 -11.51 -2.97 3.69
C GLY A 143 -11.90 -4.46 3.66
N ILE A 144 -12.18 -5.00 2.48
CA ILE A 144 -12.66 -6.37 2.21
C ILE A 144 -12.12 -6.84 0.85
N PRO A 145 -12.08 -8.16 0.57
CA PRO A 145 -11.70 -8.68 -0.73
C PRO A 145 -12.52 -8.09 -1.88
N ILE A 146 -11.87 -7.79 -3.00
CA ILE A 146 -12.51 -7.21 -4.20
C ILE A 146 -13.34 -8.28 -4.90
N SER A 147 -12.82 -9.50 -4.97
CA SER A 147 -13.51 -10.66 -5.51
C SER A 147 -13.66 -11.76 -4.46
N MET A 148 -14.77 -12.49 -4.53
CA MET A 148 -14.98 -13.71 -3.74
C MET A 148 -13.99 -14.84 -4.08
N SER A 149 -13.31 -14.74 -5.22
CA SER A 149 -12.24 -15.67 -5.61
C SER A 149 -10.88 -15.30 -5.02
N ASP A 150 -10.71 -14.09 -4.48
CA ASP A 150 -9.43 -13.65 -3.94
C ASP A 150 -9.14 -14.40 -2.65
N SER A 151 -7.92 -14.90 -2.52
CA SER A 151 -7.49 -15.43 -1.23
C SER A 151 -7.28 -14.27 -0.26
N TYR A 152 -7.40 -14.56 1.04
CA TYR A 152 -7.04 -13.60 2.09
C TYR A 152 -5.64 -13.01 1.90
N ILE A 153 -4.69 -13.84 1.43
CA ILE A 153 -3.30 -13.43 1.21
C ILE A 153 -3.21 -12.42 0.07
N ASP A 154 -3.91 -12.66 -1.04
CA ASP A 154 -3.88 -11.77 -2.20
C ASP A 154 -4.53 -10.43 -1.85
N PHE A 155 -5.68 -10.47 -1.17
CA PHE A 155 -6.37 -9.31 -0.63
C PHE A 155 -5.41 -8.40 0.16
N ILE A 156 -4.74 -8.94 1.19
CA ILE A 156 -3.80 -8.14 2.00
C ILE A 156 -2.60 -7.66 1.18
N LYS A 157 -2.06 -8.49 0.27
CA LYS A 157 -0.94 -8.09 -0.58
C LYS A 157 -1.29 -6.93 -1.49
N TYR A 158 -2.50 -6.87 -2.03
CA TYR A 158 -2.94 -5.77 -2.88
C TYR A 158 -2.90 -4.44 -2.13
N ASP A 159 -3.50 -4.36 -0.94
CA ASP A 159 -3.51 -3.13 -0.16
C ASP A 159 -2.11 -2.69 0.28
N VAL A 160 -1.28 -3.65 0.72
CA VAL A 160 0.13 -3.38 1.05
C VAL A 160 0.87 -2.80 -0.14
N MET A 161 0.70 -3.35 -1.34
CA MET A 161 1.40 -2.86 -2.53
C MET A 161 0.89 -1.49 -3.00
N ILE A 162 -0.41 -1.21 -2.87
CA ILE A 162 -0.97 0.12 -3.12
C ILE A 162 -0.33 1.15 -2.17
N ILE A 163 -0.29 0.85 -0.87
CA ILE A 163 0.31 1.74 0.14
C ILE A 163 1.83 1.89 -0.11
N ALA A 164 2.54 0.78 -0.28
CA ALA A 164 3.98 0.78 -0.47
C ALA A 164 4.42 1.54 -1.73
N SER A 165 3.68 1.42 -2.84
CA SER A 165 3.98 2.16 -4.07
C SER A 165 3.85 3.67 -3.89
N HIS A 166 2.79 4.14 -3.22
CA HIS A 166 2.63 5.55 -2.87
C HIS A 166 3.76 6.03 -1.96
N LEU A 167 4.09 5.27 -0.92
CA LEU A 167 5.15 5.67 0.00
C LEU A 167 6.50 5.76 -0.72
N ARG A 168 6.86 4.80 -1.57
CA ARG A 168 8.11 4.83 -2.35
C ARG A 168 8.20 6.06 -3.24
N HIS A 169 7.14 6.38 -3.98
CA HIS A 169 7.12 7.54 -4.87
C HIS A 169 7.15 8.87 -4.12
N ASN A 170 6.55 8.93 -2.92
CA ASN A 170 6.52 10.10 -2.06
C ASN A 170 7.58 10.05 -0.95
N SER A 171 8.73 9.44 -1.23
CA SER A 171 9.89 9.52 -0.33
C SER A 171 10.44 10.94 -0.35
N PRO A 172 10.80 11.55 0.80
CA PRO A 172 11.57 12.78 0.78
C PRO A 172 12.84 12.49 -0.03
N ILE A 173 13.00 13.21 -1.14
CA ILE A 173 14.02 12.96 -2.17
C ILE A 173 15.38 12.81 -1.48
N SER A 174 15.86 11.56 -1.32
CA SER A 174 17.29 11.33 -1.33
C SER A 174 17.71 11.66 -2.75
N SER A 175 18.68 12.56 -2.89
CA SER A 175 19.20 13.05 -4.16
C SER A 175 19.82 11.90 -4.99
N SER A 176 19.00 11.05 -5.58
CA SER A 176 19.35 10.39 -6.82
C SER A 176 19.14 11.43 -7.91
N THR A 177 20.22 11.81 -8.58
CA THR A 177 20.25 12.69 -9.75
C THR A 177 19.02 12.47 -10.61
N SER A 178 18.07 13.42 -10.54
CA SER A 178 16.91 13.42 -11.43
C SER A 178 17.44 13.69 -12.83
N THR A 179 17.50 12.66 -13.67
CA THR A 179 17.73 12.83 -15.10
C THR A 179 16.63 13.74 -15.61
N SER A 180 16.97 14.99 -15.90
CA SER A 180 16.02 15.97 -16.44
C SER A 180 15.62 15.54 -17.84
N SER A 181 14.47 16.02 -18.33
CA SER A 181 14.11 15.82 -19.74
C SER A 181 15.22 16.31 -20.68
N GLY A 182 15.96 17.36 -20.27
CA GLY A 182 17.14 17.86 -20.99
C GLY A 182 18.27 16.84 -21.11
N ASP A 183 18.54 16.08 -20.05
CA ASP A 183 19.57 15.03 -20.03
C ASP A 183 19.19 13.88 -20.97
N VAL A 184 17.90 13.55 -21.05
CA VAL A 184 17.37 12.55 -22.00
C VAL A 184 17.52 13.03 -23.44
N TYR A 185 17.16 14.29 -23.74
CA TYR A 185 17.34 14.87 -25.08
C TYR A 185 18.82 14.96 -25.49
N MET A 186 19.71 15.26 -24.54
CA MET A 186 21.15 15.28 -24.78
C MET A 186 21.69 13.88 -25.08
N ALA A 187 21.27 12.85 -24.34
CA ALA A 187 21.67 11.48 -24.61
C ALA A 187 21.17 11.00 -25.99
N LEU A 188 19.93 11.33 -26.35
CA LEU A 188 19.35 11.00 -27.65
C LEU A 188 20.07 11.71 -28.80
N THR A 189 20.42 12.98 -28.66
CA THR A 189 21.15 13.72 -29.70
C THR A 189 22.56 13.17 -29.90
N ILE A 190 23.27 12.82 -28.83
CA ILE A 190 24.58 12.16 -28.90
C ILE A 190 24.46 10.81 -29.62
N LEU A 191 23.44 10.01 -29.29
CA LEU A 191 23.19 8.72 -29.93
C LEU A 191 22.95 8.89 -31.45
N PHE A 192 22.05 9.79 -31.86
CA PHE A 192 21.79 10.02 -33.28
C PHE A 192 23.00 10.56 -34.04
N ALA A 193 23.77 11.47 -33.44
CA ALA A 193 25.01 11.96 -34.04
C ALA A 193 26.03 10.83 -34.25
N SER A 194 26.16 9.92 -33.28
CA SER A 194 27.07 8.78 -33.37
C SER A 194 26.68 7.79 -34.48
N ILE A 195 25.38 7.53 -34.66
CA ILE A 195 24.84 6.70 -35.75
C ILE A 195 25.14 7.35 -37.10
N ALA A 196 24.86 8.65 -37.26
CA ALA A 196 25.10 9.37 -38.51
C ALA A 196 26.58 9.38 -38.92
N VAL A 197 27.50 9.55 -37.96
CA VAL A 197 28.95 9.46 -38.21
C VAL A 197 29.33 8.05 -38.66
N PHE A 198 28.82 7.02 -37.97
CA PHE A 198 29.11 5.62 -38.31
C PHE A 198 28.61 5.25 -39.70
N GLU A 199 27.37 5.62 -40.05
CA GLU A 199 26.80 5.44 -41.38
C GLU A 199 27.61 6.17 -42.44
N GLY A 200 28.03 7.41 -42.18
CA GLY A 200 28.89 8.18 -43.09
C GLY A 200 30.22 7.48 -43.38
N ILE A 201 30.85 6.89 -42.35
CA ILE A 201 32.09 6.13 -42.51
C ILE A 201 31.87 4.87 -43.36
N ILE A 202 30.77 4.13 -43.12
CA ILE A 202 30.42 2.94 -43.90
C ILE A 202 30.20 3.30 -45.37
N ILE A 203 29.38 4.33 -45.65
CA ILE A 203 29.07 4.77 -47.01
C ILE A 203 30.33 5.24 -47.73
N SER A 204 31.21 5.99 -47.06
CA SER A 204 32.49 6.44 -47.62
C SER A 204 33.39 5.26 -48.01
N ARG A 205 33.49 4.23 -47.15
CA ARG A 205 34.28 3.02 -47.42
C ARG A 205 33.68 2.14 -48.52
N LEU A 206 32.36 2.13 -48.68
CA LEU A 206 31.67 1.40 -49.76
C LEU A 206 31.83 2.10 -51.11
N LYS A 207 31.92 3.44 -51.14
CA LYS A 207 32.16 4.22 -52.38
C LYS A 207 33.63 4.26 -52.81
N SER A 208 34.57 3.96 -51.91
CA SER A 208 36.01 3.93 -52.22
C SER A 208 36.51 2.55 -52.69
N LYS A 209 35.61 1.60 -52.95
CA LYS A 209 35.86 0.32 -53.64
C LYS A 209 35.24 0.37 -55.03
#